data_AF-A0A133V910-F1
#
_entry.id   AF-A0A133V910-F1
#
_cell.length_a   1.000
_cell.length_b   1.000
_cell.length_c   1.000
_cell.angle_alpha   90.00
_cell.angle_beta   90.00
_cell.angle_gamma   90.00
#
_symmetry.space_group_name_H-M   'P 1'
#
loop_
_entity.id
_entity.type
_entity.pdbx_description
1 polymer ?
#
loop_
_entity_poly.entity_id
_entity_poly.type
_entity_poly.pdbx_seq_one_letter_code
_entity_poly.pdbx_strand_id
1 'polypeptide(L)' 'AEQKEGKTIVDVTKIGIDKVLGRGKISRSMKVIAKNFSKSAKEKLEEAGGEVTTGEV' A
#
# COMPACT_ATOMS: atom_id res chain seq x y z
N ALA A 1 0.55 -0.91 -19.70
CA ALA A 1 -0.14 -0.61 -18.42
C ALA A 1 -1.47 -1.36 -18.44
N GLU A 2 -1.52 -2.54 -17.83
CA GLU A 2 -2.75 -3.34 -17.78
C GLU A 2 -3.54 -2.96 -16.53
N GLN A 3 -4.66 -2.28 -16.74
CA GLN A 3 -5.63 -1.95 -15.71
C GLN A 3 -6.54 -3.18 -15.53
N LYS A 4 -6.28 -3.99 -14.50
CA LYS A 4 -7.28 -4.94 -14.00
C LYS A 4 -8.14 -4.24 -12.95
N GLU A 5 -9.39 -4.02 -13.32
CA GLU A 5 -10.57 -4.03 -12.44
C GLU A 5 -10.38 -3.43 -11.04
N GLY A 6 -10.62 -2.13 -10.90
CA GLY A 6 -11.27 -1.50 -9.72
C GLY A 6 -10.59 -1.61 -8.33
N LYS A 7 -9.54 -2.41 -8.19
CA LYS A 7 -8.78 -2.67 -6.96
C LYS A 7 -7.32 -2.76 -7.34
N THR A 8 -6.74 -1.63 -7.71
CA THR A 8 -5.72 -1.01 -6.90
C THR A 8 -4.79 -1.90 -6.05
N ILE A 9 -4.15 -2.97 -6.52
CA ILE A 9 -3.23 -3.78 -5.67
C ILE A 9 -1.78 -3.41 -6.00
N VAL A 10 -1.07 -2.85 -5.01
CA VAL A 10 0.35 -2.50 -5.10
C VAL A 10 1.13 -3.49 -4.25
N ASP A 11 1.88 -4.36 -4.92
CA ASP A 11 2.81 -5.28 -4.26
C ASP A 11 4.22 -4.70 -4.34
N VAL A 12 4.69 -4.11 -3.24
CA VAL A 12 6.03 -3.53 -3.16
C VAL A 12 7.08 -4.57 -2.73
N THR A 13 6.63 -5.70 -2.17
CA THR A 13 7.46 -6.87 -1.84
C THR A 13 8.13 -7.45 -3.09
N LYS A 14 7.42 -7.51 -4.23
CA LYS A 14 7.99 -7.95 -5.52
C LYS A 14 9.08 -7.04 -6.07
N ILE A 15 9.09 -5.78 -5.61
CA ILE A 15 10.02 -4.75 -6.08
C ILE A 15 11.21 -4.60 -5.11
N GLY A 16 11.27 -5.43 -4.05
CA GLY A 16 12.36 -5.41 -3.08
C GLY A 16 12.32 -4.20 -2.13
N ILE A 17 11.14 -3.60 -1.91
CA ILE A 17 10.99 -2.50 -0.95
C ILE A 17 10.69 -3.08 0.44
N ASP A 18 11.60 -2.81 1.38
CA ASP A 18 11.42 -3.24 2.78
C ASP A 18 10.37 -2.42 3.53
N LYS A 19 10.27 -1.11 3.29
CA LYS A 19 9.43 -0.20 4.10
C LYS A 19 8.66 0.83 3.27
N VAL A 20 7.35 0.90 3.51
CA VAL A 20 6.46 1.91 2.94
C VAL A 20 6.37 3.13 3.85
N LEU A 21 6.61 4.31 3.27
CA LEU A 21 6.52 5.60 3.94
C LEU A 21 5.25 6.36 3.52
N GLY A 22 4.61 7.02 4.48
CA GLY A 22 3.34 7.72 4.27
C GLY A 22 3.51 9.19 3.90
N ARG A 23 4.37 9.53 2.93
CA ARG A 23 4.54 10.93 2.48
C ARG A 23 3.61 11.22 1.30
N GLY A 24 2.86 12.32 1.36
CA GLY A 24 1.85 12.69 0.35
C GLY A 24 0.40 12.44 0.79
N LYS A 25 -0.55 12.60 -0.14
CA LYS A 25 -1.99 12.31 0.06
C LYS A 25 -2.40 11.11 -0.79
N ILE A 26 -3.23 10.24 -0.23
CA ILE A 26 -3.82 9.11 -0.96
C ILE A 26 -5.18 9.57 -1.49
N SER A 27 -5.35 9.62 -2.81
CA SER A 27 -6.58 10.09 -3.47
C SER A 27 -7.57 8.95 -3.77
N ARG A 28 -7.14 7.70 -3.70
CA ARG A 28 -7.93 6.51 -4.03
C ARG A 28 -7.60 5.39 -3.06
N SER A 29 -8.61 4.65 -2.64
CA SER A 29 -8.44 3.41 -1.87
C SER A 29 -7.65 2.39 -2.68
N MET A 30 -6.68 1.77 -2.03
CA MET A 30 -5.72 0.87 -2.66
C MET A 30 -5.27 -0.17 -1.64
N LYS A 31 -5.03 -1.40 -2.11
CA LYS A 31 -4.46 -2.46 -1.29
C LYS A 31 -2.94 -2.45 -1.47
N VAL A 32 -2.19 -2.25 -0.40
CA VAL A 32 -0.73 -2.21 -0.44
C VAL A 32 -0.16 -3.40 0.31
N ILE A 33 0.69 -4.17 -0.36
CA ILE A 33 1.39 -5.33 0.18
C ILE A 33 2.86 -4.96 0.39
N ALA A 34 3.32 -4.95 1.64
CA ALA A 34 4.71 -4.64 1.98
C ALA A 34 5.16 -5.39 3.24
N LYS A 35 6.47 -5.52 3.46
CA LYS A 35 7.00 -6.10 4.70
C LYS A 35 6.80 -5.19 5.91
N ASN A 36 7.01 -3.89 5.72
CA ASN A 36 6.95 -2.93 6.81
C ASN A 36 6.25 -1.63 6.38
N PHE A 37 5.47 -1.04 7.30
CA PHE A 37 4.73 0.20 7.07
C PHE A 37 5.02 1.19 8.20
N SER A 38 5.32 2.44 7.85
CA SER A 38 5.40 3.52 8.84
C SER A 38 4.03 3.83 9.44
N LYS A 39 3.99 4.35 10.69
CA LYS A 39 2.74 4.81 11.35
C LYS A 39 1.91 5.70 10.44
N SER A 40 2.53 6.76 9.90
CA SER A 40 1.85 7.70 8.99
C SER A 40 1.39 7.07 7.67
N ALA A 41 1.97 5.93 7.25
CA ALA A 41 1.51 5.21 6.07
C ALA A 41 0.25 4.40 6.38
N LYS A 42 0.23 3.69 7.52
CA LYS A 42 -0.94 2.95 8.00
C LYS A 42 -2.12 3.90 8.21
N GLU A 43 -1.90 4.99 8.96
CA GLU A 43 -2.94 6.00 9.21
C GLU A 43 -3.54 6.52 7.90
N LYS A 44 -2.71 6.91 6.93
CA LYS A 44 -3.21 7.41 5.64
C LYS A 44 -3.92 6.35 4.80
N LEU A 45 -3.46 5.10 4.86
CA LEU A 45 -4.11 4.00 4.15
C LEU A 45 -5.48 3.73 4.77
N GLU A 46 -5.59 3.69 6.10
CA GLU A 46 -6.86 3.55 6.82
C GLU A 46 -7.80 4.74 6.55
N GLU A 47 -7.31 5.98 6.64
CA GLU A 47 -8.09 7.20 6.34
C GLU A 47 -8.59 7.24 4.89
N ALA A 48 -7.80 6.71 3.95
CA ALA A 48 -8.19 6.63 2.54
C ALA A 48 -9.05 5.40 2.21
N GLY A 49 -9.40 4.57 3.19
CA GLY A 49 -10.14 3.31 2.98
C GLY A 49 -9.36 2.26 2.18
N GLY A 50 -8.02 2.33 2.24
CA GLY A 50 -7.10 1.35 1.69
C GLY A 50 -6.84 0.17 2.63
N GLU A 51 -6.44 -0.96 2.06
CA GLU A 51 -6.09 -2.16 2.82
C GLU A 51 -4.57 -2.30 2.92
N VAL A 52 -4.08 -2.54 4.13
CA VAL A 52 -2.66 -2.84 4.39
C VAL A 52 -2.50 -4.34 4.56
N THR A 53 -1.64 -4.97 3.77
CA THR A 53 -1.30 -6.40 3.92
C THR A 53 0.19 -6.53 4.15
N THR A 54 0.57 -7.15 5.26
CA THR A 54 1.95 -7.52 5.51
C THR A 54 2.23 -8.84 4.83
N GLY A 55 2.98 -8.78 3.73
CA GLY A 55 3.51 -9.97 3.08
C GLY A 55 4.69 -10.47 3.88
N GLU A 56 4.45 -11.39 4.82
CA GLU A 56 5.50 -12.26 5.34
C GLU A 56 5.90 -13.21 4.22
N VAL A 57 7.15 -13.12 3.78
CA VAL A 57 7.84 -14.14 2.98
C VAL A 57 8.97 -14.71 3.80
#